data_AF-A0AAN8Q0W2-F1
#
_entry.id   AF-A0AAN8Q0W2-F1
#
_cell.length_a   1.000
_cell.length_b   1.000
_cell.length_c   1.000
_cell.angle_alpha   90.00
_cell.angle_beta   90.00
_cell.angle_gamma   90.00
#
_symmetry.space_group_name_H-M   'P 1'
#
loop_
_entity.id
_entity.type
_entity.pdbx_description
1 polymer ?
#
loop_
_entity_poly.entity_id
_entity_poly.type
_entity_poly.pdbx_seq_one_letter_code
_entity_poly.pdbx_strand_id
1 'polypeptide(L)'
;MKALTFSSYFVLQRQRLFLDYACVIVVVVMLPLRVSCEPILEDYIGIYVILYDTLYLIFLLKGFKLMGQYFIIASQIIGWDLVRFAIIYGIFMTGFSQAMFLVFRRTHTQNQFQTPSEAHMGMFIMSVGEFVDIYDTFKDSKHEAMGKIVFVVYMLLVTLLLINMLIAMMADTYHNMAGTKKYWFRQWARIVLMLEEDMCYKSRLQFQEKYSQKMDVPQSRLVFVDRCRQSLK
;
A
#
# COMPACT_ATOMS: atom_id res chain seq x y z
N MET A 1 20.81 -10.65 8.75
CA MET A 1 20.03 -9.44 9.12
C MET A 1 20.64 -8.13 8.61
N LYS A 2 21.98 -7.95 8.53
CA LYS A 2 22.62 -6.73 8.00
C LYS A 2 22.46 -6.51 6.47
N ALA A 3 22.36 -7.59 5.68
CA ALA A 3 22.21 -7.51 4.21
C ALA A 3 20.82 -7.02 3.75
N LEU A 4 19.76 -7.34 4.49
CA LEU A 4 18.39 -6.89 4.19
C LEU A 4 18.22 -5.38 4.39
N THR A 5 18.94 -4.80 5.36
CA THR A 5 18.93 -3.35 5.58
C THR A 5 19.58 -2.57 4.44
N PHE A 6 20.76 -2.99 3.96
CA PHE A 6 21.48 -2.31 2.87
C PHE A 6 20.71 -2.30 1.55
N SER A 7 20.00 -3.40 1.25
CA SER A 7 19.11 -3.51 0.09
C SER A 7 17.96 -2.47 0.14
N SER A 8 17.37 -2.24 1.31
CA SER A 8 16.31 -1.23 1.46
C SER A 8 16.81 0.22 1.34
N TYR A 9 18.07 0.50 1.70
CA TYR A 9 18.66 1.85 1.59
C TYR A 9 18.86 2.26 0.12
N PHE A 10 19.49 1.39 -0.66
CA PHE A 10 19.67 1.61 -2.09
C PHE A 10 18.33 1.69 -2.82
N VAL A 11 17.33 0.92 -2.41
CA VAL A 11 15.99 0.94 -3.02
C VAL A 11 15.27 2.28 -2.81
N LEU A 12 15.34 2.91 -1.62
CA LEU A 12 14.59 4.16 -1.36
C LEU A 12 15.16 5.37 -2.12
N GLN A 13 16.49 5.54 -2.10
CA GLN A 13 17.17 6.64 -2.79
C GLN A 13 17.12 6.46 -4.31
N ARG A 14 17.28 5.21 -4.77
CA ARG A 14 17.08 4.85 -6.17
C ARG A 14 15.64 5.06 -6.59
N GLN A 15 14.63 4.71 -5.79
CA GLN A 15 13.23 4.89 -6.19
C GLN A 15 12.81 6.35 -6.28
N ARG A 16 13.31 7.26 -5.41
CA ARG A 16 13.05 8.69 -5.55
C ARG A 16 13.63 9.27 -6.84
N LEU A 17 14.91 8.99 -7.13
CA LEU A 17 15.55 9.43 -8.37
C LEU A 17 14.85 8.83 -9.59
N PHE A 18 14.55 7.52 -9.59
CA PHE A 18 13.84 6.87 -10.69
C PHE A 18 12.46 7.47 -10.94
N LEU A 19 11.76 7.94 -9.91
CA LEU A 19 10.42 8.53 -10.03
C LEU A 19 10.48 9.94 -10.61
N ASP A 20 11.42 10.77 -10.13
CA ASP A 20 11.67 12.10 -10.70
C ASP A 20 12.11 11.97 -12.18
N TYR A 21 13.01 11.03 -12.49
CA TYR A 21 13.40 10.74 -13.86
C TYR A 21 12.25 10.16 -14.69
N ALA A 22 11.39 9.30 -14.13
CA ALA A 22 10.24 8.73 -14.82
C ALA A 22 9.21 9.80 -15.15
N CYS A 23 8.90 10.71 -14.23
CA CYS A 23 8.00 11.85 -14.48
C CYS A 23 8.55 12.76 -15.58
N VAL A 24 9.84 13.08 -15.54
CA VAL A 24 10.50 13.87 -16.60
C VAL A 24 10.48 13.14 -17.94
N ILE A 25 10.78 11.84 -17.96
CA ILE A 25 10.73 11.02 -19.18
C ILE A 25 9.31 10.98 -19.74
N VAL A 26 8.28 10.82 -18.91
CA VAL A 26 6.89 10.80 -19.39
C VAL A 26 6.47 12.16 -19.95
N VAL A 27 6.81 13.27 -19.29
CA VAL A 27 6.56 14.62 -19.82
C VAL A 27 7.26 14.82 -21.17
N VAL A 28 8.49 14.31 -21.32
CA VAL A 28 9.24 14.35 -22.58
C VAL A 28 8.62 13.43 -23.65
N VAL A 29 8.00 12.30 -23.27
CA VAL A 29 7.31 11.37 -24.18
C VAL A 29 5.92 11.88 -24.60
N MET A 30 5.25 12.69 -23.77
CA MET A 30 3.98 13.34 -24.13
C MET A 30 4.13 14.34 -25.28
N LEU A 31 5.27 15.04 -25.35
CA LEU A 31 5.58 15.99 -26.42
C LEU A 31 5.57 15.39 -27.85
N PRO A 32 6.29 14.29 -28.15
CA PRO A 32 6.25 13.65 -29.46
C PRO A 32 4.90 12.99 -29.75
N LEU A 33 4.21 12.42 -28.75
CA LEU A 33 2.84 11.88 -28.94
C LEU A 33 1.87 12.95 -29.45
N ARG A 34 1.98 14.16 -28.90
CA ARG A 34 1.16 15.31 -29.30
C ARG A 34 1.51 15.80 -30.71
N VAL A 35 2.79 15.76 -31.09
CA VAL A 35 3.25 16.06 -32.46
C VAL A 35 2.79 14.98 -33.45
N SER A 36 2.67 13.73 -33.01
CA SER A 36 2.15 12.61 -33.79
C SER A 36 0.62 12.56 -33.89
N CYS A 37 -0.11 13.54 -33.32
CA CYS A 37 -1.58 13.62 -33.36
C CYS A 37 -2.33 12.41 -32.77
N GLU A 38 -1.83 11.82 -31.68
CA GLU A 38 -2.48 10.71 -30.96
C GLU A 38 -2.89 11.12 -29.52
N PRO A 39 -3.97 11.93 -29.36
CA PRO A 39 -4.33 12.50 -28.05
C PRO A 39 -4.88 11.47 -27.05
N ILE A 40 -5.50 10.38 -27.53
CA ILE A 40 -6.12 9.37 -26.67
C ILE A 40 -5.05 8.65 -25.82
N LEU A 41 -3.92 8.30 -26.43
CA LEU A 41 -2.83 7.62 -25.74
C LEU A 41 -2.12 8.54 -24.74
N GLU A 42 -2.00 9.84 -25.06
CA GLU A 42 -1.48 10.88 -24.15
C GLU A 42 -2.31 10.93 -22.86
N ASP A 43 -3.63 10.99 -22.99
CA ASP A 43 -4.56 11.07 -21.85
C ASP A 43 -4.46 9.84 -20.93
N TYR A 44 -4.40 8.63 -21.50
CA TYR A 44 -4.23 7.41 -20.71
C TYR A 44 -2.91 7.43 -19.92
N ILE A 45 -1.79 7.76 -20.58
CA ILE A 45 -0.47 7.82 -19.94
C ILE A 45 -0.47 8.88 -18.84
N GLY A 46 -1.09 10.04 -19.07
CA GLY A 46 -1.21 11.11 -18.09
C GLY A 46 -1.97 10.70 -16.84
N ILE A 47 -3.10 10.01 -16.99
CA ILE A 47 -3.87 9.50 -15.85
C ILE A 47 -3.05 8.52 -15.02
N TYR A 48 -2.33 7.58 -15.66
CA TYR A 48 -1.49 6.63 -14.94
C TYR A 48 -0.36 7.31 -14.16
N VAL A 49 0.27 8.34 -14.74
CA VAL A 49 1.33 9.10 -14.04
C VAL A 49 0.77 9.85 -12.85
N ILE A 50 -0.35 10.57 -13.01
CA ILE A 50 -0.98 11.30 -11.90
C ILE A 50 -1.38 10.33 -10.77
N LEU A 51 -1.94 9.17 -11.12
CA LEU A 51 -2.30 8.14 -10.14
C LEU A 51 -1.06 7.60 -9.41
N TYR A 52 0.04 7.36 -10.13
CA TYR A 52 1.28 6.88 -9.53
C TYR A 52 1.93 7.94 -8.62
N ASP A 53 1.95 9.19 -9.06
CA ASP A 53 2.51 10.31 -8.29
C ASP A 53 1.72 10.57 -7.01
N THR A 54 0.38 10.52 -7.07
CA THR A 54 -0.47 10.64 -5.88
C THR A 54 -0.21 9.52 -4.86
N LEU A 55 0.00 8.28 -5.30
CA LEU A 55 0.41 7.17 -4.43
C LEU A 55 1.82 7.38 -3.85
N TYR A 56 2.73 8.01 -4.60
CA TYR A 56 4.07 8.35 -4.12
C TYR A 56 4.07 9.48 -3.08
N LEU A 57 3.24 10.50 -3.26
CA LEU A 57 3.06 11.58 -2.28
C LEU A 57 2.61 11.03 -0.91
N ILE A 58 1.76 10.01 -0.91
CA ILE A 58 1.36 9.28 0.30
C ILE A 58 2.58 8.61 0.97
N PHE A 59 3.54 8.09 0.21
CA PHE A 59 4.79 7.55 0.76
C PHE A 59 5.71 8.63 1.36
N LEU A 60 5.68 9.85 0.82
CA LEU A 60 6.45 10.99 1.33
C LEU A 60 6.01 11.39 2.76
N LEU A 61 4.78 11.04 3.17
CA LEU A 61 4.25 11.28 4.52
C LEU A 61 5.10 10.61 5.62
N LYS A 62 5.94 9.63 5.27
CA LYS A 62 6.96 9.02 6.15
C LYS A 62 7.91 10.03 6.80
N GLY A 63 8.18 11.14 6.12
CA GLY A 63 9.13 12.15 6.58
C GLY A 63 8.63 13.00 7.75
N PHE A 64 7.32 13.08 7.98
CA PHE A 64 6.76 13.91 9.05
C PHE A 64 6.80 13.20 10.40
N LYS A 65 7.30 13.91 11.43
CA LYS A 65 7.47 13.38 12.80
C LYS A 65 6.15 12.90 13.43
N LEU A 66 5.03 13.53 13.06
CA LEU A 66 3.71 13.28 13.65
C LEU A 66 2.90 12.22 12.88
N MET A 67 3.00 12.21 11.54
CA MET A 67 2.24 11.29 10.67
C MET A 67 3.02 10.04 10.25
N GLY A 68 4.35 10.10 10.24
CA GLY A 68 5.20 9.02 9.72
C GLY A 68 5.08 7.73 10.52
N GLN A 69 4.90 7.80 11.85
CA GLN A 69 4.71 6.61 12.67
C GLN A 69 3.43 5.84 12.31
N TYR A 70 2.32 6.56 12.16
CA TYR A 70 1.03 5.97 11.79
C TYR A 70 1.08 5.39 10.38
N PHE A 71 1.66 6.15 9.43
CA PHE A 71 1.79 5.71 8.06
C PHE A 71 2.64 4.45 7.92
N ILE A 72 3.75 4.35 8.65
CA ILE A 72 4.61 3.16 8.63
C ILE A 72 3.85 1.92 9.11
N ILE A 73 3.08 2.03 10.19
CA ILE A 73 2.30 0.92 10.74
C ILE A 73 1.19 0.53 9.74
N ALA A 74 0.45 1.51 9.21
CA ALA A 74 -0.60 1.28 8.22
C ALA A 74 -0.07 0.62 6.94
N SER A 75 1.07 1.09 6.42
CA SER A 75 1.70 0.53 5.21
C SER A 75 2.15 -0.92 5.37
N GLN A 76 2.50 -1.34 6.59
CA GLN A 76 2.85 -2.73 6.86
C GLN A 76 1.62 -3.63 6.85
N ILE A 77 0.54 -3.18 7.50
CA ILE A 77 -0.74 -3.89 7.57
C ILE A 77 -1.31 -4.07 6.15
N ILE A 78 -1.31 -3.00 5.35
CA ILE A 78 -1.79 -3.04 3.95
C ILE A 78 -0.89 -3.93 3.08
N GLY A 79 0.42 -3.99 3.35
CA GLY A 79 1.36 -4.72 2.52
C GLY A 79 1.19 -6.23 2.57
N TRP A 80 1.53 -6.86 3.70
CA TRP A 80 1.62 -8.32 3.77
C TRP A 80 0.39 -8.98 4.36
N ASP A 81 -0.29 -8.30 5.29
CA ASP A 81 -1.41 -8.88 6.01
C ASP A 81 -2.66 -8.87 5.13
N LEU A 82 -2.94 -7.74 4.47
CA LEU A 82 -4.04 -7.62 3.51
C LEU A 82 -3.86 -8.52 2.28
N VAL A 83 -2.65 -8.67 1.74
CA VAL A 83 -2.41 -9.50 0.55
C VAL A 83 -2.64 -10.98 0.84
N ARG A 84 -2.13 -11.49 1.98
CA ARG A 84 -2.39 -12.87 2.40
C ARG A 84 -3.89 -13.12 2.58
N PHE A 85 -4.59 -12.15 3.16
CA PHE A 85 -6.03 -12.20 3.29
C PHE A 85 -6.75 -12.21 1.94
N ALA A 86 -6.36 -11.30 1.03
CA ALA A 86 -6.95 -11.19 -0.29
C ALA A 86 -6.79 -12.50 -1.10
N ILE A 87 -5.69 -13.23 -0.90
CA ILE A 87 -5.49 -14.55 -1.52
C ILE A 87 -6.50 -15.56 -1.00
N ILE A 88 -6.66 -15.68 0.32
CA ILE A 88 -7.63 -16.62 0.93
C ILE A 88 -9.05 -16.26 0.49
N TYR A 89 -9.40 -14.96 0.56
CA TYR A 89 -10.66 -14.43 0.09
C TYR A 89 -10.92 -14.74 -1.39
N GLY A 90 -9.91 -14.54 -2.25
CA GLY A 90 -9.98 -14.85 -3.67
C GLY A 90 -10.23 -16.34 -3.96
N ILE A 91 -9.63 -17.24 -3.19
CA ILE A 91 -9.87 -18.69 -3.33
C ILE A 91 -11.33 -19.03 -3.03
N PHE A 92 -11.90 -18.51 -1.94
CA PHE A 92 -13.32 -18.73 -1.64
C PHE A 92 -14.23 -18.07 -2.69
N MET A 93 -13.97 -16.81 -3.05
CA MET A 93 -14.78 -16.08 -4.03
C MET A 93 -14.81 -16.79 -5.39
N THR A 94 -13.67 -17.28 -5.87
CA THR A 94 -13.61 -18.03 -7.14
C THR A 94 -14.44 -19.32 -7.07
N GLY A 95 -14.38 -20.06 -5.95
CA GLY A 95 -15.22 -21.25 -5.74
C GLY A 95 -16.72 -20.96 -5.77
N PHE A 96 -17.18 -19.95 -5.04
CA PHE A 96 -18.59 -19.58 -5.00
C PHE A 96 -19.08 -18.92 -6.31
N SER A 97 -18.20 -18.20 -7.02
CA SER A 97 -18.48 -17.66 -8.35
C SER A 97 -18.81 -18.75 -9.37
N GLN A 98 -18.06 -19.85 -9.38
CA GLN A 98 -18.36 -20.98 -10.28
C GLN A 98 -19.66 -21.70 -9.90
N ALA A 99 -19.95 -21.84 -8.61
CA ALA A 99 -21.22 -22.41 -8.14
C ALA A 99 -22.42 -21.55 -8.61
N MET A 100 -22.28 -20.23 -8.51
CA MET A 100 -23.30 -19.26 -8.95
C MET A 100 -23.47 -19.21 -10.47
N PHE A 101 -22.36 -19.25 -11.22
CA PHE A 101 -22.40 -19.42 -12.68
C PHE A 101 -23.21 -20.66 -13.09
N LEU A 102 -23.02 -21.79 -12.39
CA LEU A 102 -23.77 -23.02 -12.68
C LEU A 102 -25.28 -22.88 -12.40
N VAL A 103 -25.67 -22.17 -11.34
CA VAL A 103 -27.07 -21.91 -10.99
C VAL A 103 -27.78 -21.10 -12.08
N PHE A 104 -27.08 -20.12 -12.68
CA PHE A 104 -27.66 -19.23 -13.70
C PHE A 104 -27.47 -19.69 -15.14
N ARG A 105 -26.62 -20.70 -15.41
CA ARG A 105 -26.27 -21.19 -16.76
C ARG A 105 -27.46 -21.55 -17.67
N ARG A 106 -28.61 -21.91 -17.11
CA ARG A 106 -29.82 -22.30 -17.87
C ARG A 106 -30.91 -21.22 -17.88
N THR A 107 -30.59 -20.01 -17.47
CA THR A 107 -31.54 -18.89 -17.41
C THR A 107 -31.43 -18.07 -18.70
N HIS A 108 -32.56 -17.70 -19.29
CA HIS A 108 -32.61 -16.94 -20.55
C HIS A 108 -32.60 -15.42 -20.35
N THR A 109 -32.64 -14.93 -19.10
CA THR A 109 -32.56 -13.51 -18.77
C THR A 109 -31.11 -13.03 -18.79
N GLN A 110 -30.88 -11.82 -19.30
CA GLN A 110 -29.56 -11.20 -19.25
C GLN A 110 -29.23 -10.83 -17.80
N ASN A 111 -28.30 -11.58 -17.21
CA ASN A 111 -27.91 -11.48 -15.81
C ASN A 111 -26.38 -11.41 -15.69
N GLN A 112 -25.88 -10.85 -14.60
CA GLN A 112 -24.44 -10.71 -14.29
C GLN A 112 -23.70 -12.04 -14.02
N PHE A 113 -24.32 -13.20 -14.27
CA PHE A 113 -23.77 -14.54 -14.00
C PHE A 113 -23.72 -15.44 -15.25
N GLN A 114 -23.84 -14.87 -16.45
CA GLN A 114 -23.86 -15.64 -17.70
C GLN A 114 -22.49 -16.09 -18.18
N THR A 115 -21.43 -15.36 -17.85
CA THR A 115 -20.04 -15.76 -18.13
C THR A 115 -19.27 -15.96 -16.82
N PRO A 116 -18.24 -16.84 -16.80
CA PRO A 116 -17.44 -17.06 -15.59
C PRO A 116 -16.75 -15.79 -15.06
N SER A 117 -16.35 -14.87 -15.94
CA SER A 117 -15.73 -13.60 -15.58
C SER A 117 -16.73 -12.60 -15.01
N GLU A 118 -17.92 -12.49 -15.61
CA GLU A 118 -18.99 -11.64 -15.06
C GLU A 118 -19.48 -12.20 -13.73
N ALA A 119 -19.62 -13.52 -13.61
CA ALA A 119 -20.00 -14.15 -12.35
C ALA A 119 -18.98 -13.87 -11.23
N HIS A 120 -17.69 -13.75 -11.56
CA HIS A 120 -16.66 -13.37 -10.58
C HIS A 120 -16.85 -11.92 -10.12
N MET A 121 -17.08 -11.01 -11.06
CA MET A 121 -17.36 -9.61 -10.77
C MET A 121 -18.66 -9.43 -9.98
N GLY A 122 -19.73 -10.14 -10.36
CA GLY A 122 -21.01 -10.13 -9.65
C GLY A 122 -20.88 -10.59 -8.21
N MET A 123 -20.09 -11.63 -7.94
CA MET A 123 -19.81 -12.07 -6.56
C MET A 123 -19.01 -11.06 -5.75
N PHE A 124 -18.10 -10.32 -6.40
CA PHE A 124 -17.37 -9.22 -5.76
C PHE A 124 -18.32 -8.05 -5.43
N ILE A 125 -19.12 -7.58 -6.38
CA ILE A 125 -20.10 -6.49 -6.16
C ILE A 125 -21.08 -6.86 -5.04
N MET A 126 -21.59 -8.09 -5.08
CA MET A 126 -22.46 -8.64 -4.05
C MET A 126 -21.82 -8.61 -2.65
N SER A 127 -20.52 -8.89 -2.54
CA SER A 127 -19.79 -8.88 -1.27
C SER A 127 -19.61 -7.48 -0.67
N VAL A 128 -19.57 -6.43 -1.52
CA VAL A 128 -19.41 -5.04 -1.10
C VAL A 128 -20.71 -4.48 -0.50
N GLY A 129 -21.86 -5.09 -0.82
CA GLY A 129 -23.16 -4.74 -0.25
C GLY A 129 -24.25 -4.44 -1.28
N GLU A 130 -23.94 -4.49 -2.56
CA GLU A 130 -24.93 -4.34 -3.64
C GLU A 130 -25.58 -5.69 -3.98
N PHE A 131 -26.45 -6.18 -3.08
CA PHE A 131 -27.12 -7.48 -3.24
C PHE A 131 -28.61 -7.38 -3.54
N VAL A 132 -29.23 -6.19 -3.51
CA VAL A 132 -30.68 -6.02 -3.70
C VAL A 132 -31.10 -6.39 -5.13
N ASP A 133 -30.47 -5.80 -6.13
CA ASP A 133 -30.78 -6.04 -7.55
C ASP A 133 -30.46 -7.49 -7.94
N ILE A 134 -29.38 -8.02 -7.37
CA ILE A 134 -28.98 -9.42 -7.59
C ILE A 134 -29.96 -10.37 -6.91
N TYR A 135 -30.51 -10.03 -5.75
CA TYR A 135 -31.48 -10.86 -5.02
C TYR A 135 -32.77 -11.07 -5.83
N ASP A 136 -33.26 -10.03 -6.49
CA ASP A 136 -34.46 -10.12 -7.33
C ASP A 136 -34.22 -10.97 -8.59
N THR A 137 -33.00 -10.96 -9.13
CA THR A 137 -32.59 -11.76 -10.28
C THR A 137 -32.65 -13.28 -10.02
N PHE A 138 -32.61 -13.73 -8.75
CA PHE A 138 -32.75 -15.16 -8.44
C PHE A 138 -34.14 -15.74 -8.74
N LYS A 139 -35.19 -14.90 -8.75
CA LYS A 139 -36.57 -15.34 -9.06
C LYS A 139 -36.70 -15.86 -10.49
N ASP A 140 -35.84 -15.39 -11.39
CA ASP A 140 -35.84 -15.79 -12.80
C ASP A 140 -35.11 -17.12 -13.03
N SER A 141 -34.33 -17.59 -12.05
CA SER A 141 -33.60 -18.86 -12.15
C SER A 141 -34.49 -20.06 -11.86
N LYS A 142 -34.35 -21.10 -12.69
CA LYS A 142 -34.97 -22.42 -12.45
C LYS A 142 -34.59 -23.04 -11.10
N HIS A 143 -33.44 -22.63 -10.54
CA HIS A 143 -32.89 -23.15 -9.28
C HIS A 143 -32.88 -22.08 -8.18
N GLU A 144 -33.95 -21.29 -8.08
CA GLU A 144 -34.11 -20.19 -7.09
C GLU A 144 -33.71 -20.60 -5.66
N ALA A 145 -34.22 -21.72 -5.16
CA ALA A 145 -33.94 -22.18 -3.80
C ALA A 145 -32.44 -22.48 -3.58
N MET A 146 -31.79 -23.11 -4.56
CA MET A 146 -30.35 -23.43 -4.48
C MET A 146 -29.52 -22.16 -4.53
N GLY A 147 -29.86 -21.21 -5.41
CA GLY A 147 -29.19 -19.92 -5.50
C GLY A 147 -29.27 -19.11 -4.21
N LYS A 148 -30.46 -19.05 -3.59
CA LYS A 148 -30.66 -18.38 -2.29
C LYS A 148 -29.87 -19.03 -1.16
N ILE A 149 -29.76 -20.36 -1.12
CA ILE A 149 -28.96 -21.07 -0.11
C ILE A 149 -27.47 -20.76 -0.30
N VAL A 150 -26.96 -20.88 -1.52
CA VAL A 150 -25.55 -20.56 -1.84
C VAL A 150 -25.23 -19.10 -1.50
N PHE A 151 -26.16 -18.18 -1.77
CA PHE A 151 -26.04 -16.78 -1.42
C PHE A 151 -25.90 -16.56 0.10
N VAL A 152 -26.81 -17.12 0.90
CA VAL A 152 -26.78 -16.95 2.37
C VAL A 152 -25.51 -17.56 2.96
N VAL A 153 -25.10 -18.74 2.49
CA VAL A 153 -23.85 -19.39 2.91
C VAL A 153 -22.64 -18.54 2.55
N TYR A 154 -22.60 -17.97 1.34
CA TYR A 154 -21.53 -17.08 0.91
C TYR A 154 -21.45 -15.81 1.78
N MET A 155 -22.58 -15.15 2.04
CA MET A 155 -22.62 -13.94 2.87
C MET A 155 -22.14 -14.19 4.30
N LEU A 156 -22.58 -15.30 4.92
CA LEU A 156 -22.10 -15.69 6.25
C LEU A 156 -20.61 -16.00 6.24
N LEU A 157 -20.13 -16.78 5.27
CA LEU A 157 -18.74 -17.20 5.18
C LEU A 157 -17.81 -15.99 4.94
N VAL A 158 -18.17 -15.10 4.01
CA VAL A 158 -17.40 -13.88 3.72
C VAL A 158 -17.38 -12.95 4.94
N THR A 159 -18.50 -12.79 5.64
CA THR A 159 -18.55 -11.97 6.86
C THR A 159 -17.66 -12.56 7.96
N LEU A 160 -17.69 -13.87 8.16
CA LEU A 160 -16.82 -14.56 9.12
C LEU A 160 -15.34 -14.44 8.73
N LEU A 161 -15.00 -14.60 7.45
CA LEU A 161 -13.62 -14.44 6.96
C LEU A 161 -13.12 -13.00 7.15
N LEU A 162 -13.93 -12.00 6.79
CA LEU A 162 -13.59 -10.59 6.95
C LEU A 162 -13.41 -10.22 8.43
N ILE A 163 -14.31 -10.64 9.32
CA ILE A 163 -14.22 -10.34 10.76
C ILE A 163 -13.03 -11.06 11.40
N ASN A 164 -12.84 -12.36 11.12
CA ASN A 164 -11.76 -13.15 11.71
C ASN A 164 -10.38 -12.61 11.31
N MET A 165 -10.27 -11.96 10.15
CA MET A 165 -9.01 -11.45 9.62
C MET A 165 -8.79 -9.97 9.90
N LEU A 166 -9.86 -9.17 10.01
CA LEU A 166 -9.81 -7.77 10.46
C LEU A 166 -9.29 -7.67 11.90
N ILE A 167 -9.61 -8.65 12.75
CA ILE A 167 -9.28 -8.61 14.18
C ILE A 167 -7.98 -9.34 14.48
N ALA A 168 -7.78 -10.58 14.02
CA ALA A 168 -6.67 -11.42 14.47
C ALA A 168 -5.29 -10.92 13.97
N MET A 169 -5.17 -10.65 12.67
CA MET A 169 -3.87 -10.28 12.10
C MET A 169 -3.52 -8.81 12.36
N MET A 170 -4.49 -7.90 12.24
CA MET A 170 -4.23 -6.47 12.50
C MET A 170 -3.89 -6.21 13.97
N ALA A 171 -4.50 -6.92 14.93
CA ALA A 171 -4.18 -6.77 16.35
C ALA A 171 -2.75 -7.25 16.65
N ASP A 172 -2.34 -8.41 16.14
CA ASP A 172 -1.00 -8.96 16.38
C ASP A 172 0.09 -8.08 15.75
N THR A 173 -0.11 -7.62 14.51
CA THR A 173 0.86 -6.74 13.84
C THR A 173 0.91 -5.37 14.52
N TYR A 174 -0.24 -4.83 14.95
CA TYR A 174 -0.29 -3.58 15.70
C TYR A 174 0.42 -3.71 17.05
N HIS A 175 0.16 -4.75 17.84
CA HIS A 175 0.81 -4.94 19.14
C HIS A 175 2.33 -5.14 19.00
N ASN A 176 2.78 -5.93 18.02
CA ASN A 176 4.20 -6.14 17.74
C ASN A 176 4.91 -4.85 17.27
N MET A 177 4.22 -3.99 16.49
CA MET A 177 4.80 -2.75 15.97
C MET A 177 4.68 -1.55 16.94
N ALA A 178 3.55 -1.41 17.63
CA ALA A 178 3.26 -0.32 18.56
C ALA A 178 4.03 -0.45 19.88
N GLY A 179 4.30 -1.68 20.35
CA GLY A 179 5.13 -1.92 21.53
C GLY A 179 6.59 -1.47 21.35
N THR A 180 7.05 -1.32 20.10
CA THR A 180 8.43 -0.96 19.79
C THR A 180 8.55 0.52 19.40
N LYS A 181 8.48 1.45 20.36
CA LYS A 181 8.75 2.91 20.15
C LYS A 181 10.04 3.20 19.36
N LYS A 182 10.98 2.25 19.32
CA LYS A 182 12.24 2.33 18.55
C LYS A 182 12.05 2.20 17.02
N TYR A 183 10.93 1.70 16.50
CA TYR A 183 10.79 1.42 15.07
C TYR A 183 10.71 2.71 14.23
N TRP A 184 9.79 3.62 14.59
CA TRP A 184 9.69 4.92 13.91
C TRP A 184 11.00 5.70 14.02
N PHE A 185 11.62 5.73 15.21
CA PHE A 185 12.90 6.43 15.41
C PHE A 185 14.01 5.87 14.52
N ARG A 186 14.08 4.54 14.36
CA ARG A 186 15.00 3.93 13.40
C ARG A 186 14.73 4.40 11.99
N GLN A 187 13.47 4.38 11.53
CA GLN A 187 13.11 4.80 10.17
C GLN A 187 13.42 6.28 9.94
N TRP A 188 13.13 7.15 10.92
CA TRP A 188 13.51 8.56 10.89
C TRP A 188 15.03 8.73 10.78
N ALA A 189 15.80 8.03 11.61
CA ALA A 189 17.26 8.06 11.55
C ALA A 189 17.79 7.58 10.18
N ARG A 190 17.13 6.60 9.54
CA ARG A 190 17.49 6.18 8.17
C ARG A 190 17.29 7.32 7.17
N ILE A 191 16.14 7.99 7.23
CA ILE A 191 15.83 9.11 6.33
C ILE A 191 16.84 10.24 6.52
N VAL A 192 17.19 10.58 7.77
CA VAL A 192 18.19 11.62 8.06
C VAL A 192 19.56 11.25 7.47
N LEU A 193 20.01 10.00 7.62
CA LEU A 193 21.28 9.54 7.05
C LEU A 193 21.28 9.56 5.52
N MET A 194 20.17 9.16 4.89
CA MET A 194 20.01 9.26 3.42
C MET A 194 20.08 10.71 2.96
N LEU A 195 19.37 11.61 3.64
CA LEU A 195 19.42 13.04 3.34
C LEU A 195 20.81 13.63 3.52
N GLU A 196 21.57 13.18 4.53
CA GLU A 196 22.93 13.63 4.75
C GLU A 196 23.89 13.17 3.63
N GLU A 197 23.69 11.96 3.11
CA GLU A 197 24.47 11.41 2.01
C GLU A 197 24.25 12.17 0.69
N ASP A 198 23.04 12.67 0.45
CA ASP A 198 22.69 13.51 -0.71
C ASP A 198 23.29 14.93 -0.65
N MET A 199 23.81 15.37 0.50
CA MET A 199 24.37 16.72 0.63
C MET A 199 25.81 16.81 0.09
N CYS A 200 26.14 17.93 -0.55
CA CYS A 200 27.51 18.23 -0.96
C CYS A 200 28.46 18.26 0.26
N TYR A 201 29.70 17.78 0.06
CA TYR A 201 30.75 17.74 1.08
C TYR A 201 30.91 19.07 1.85
N LYS A 202 30.85 20.21 1.16
CA LYS A 202 30.98 21.53 1.79
C LYS A 202 29.88 21.80 2.82
N SER A 203 28.62 21.51 2.47
CA SER A 203 27.47 21.68 3.36
C SER A 203 27.51 20.70 4.54
N ARG A 204 27.92 19.45 4.30
CA ARG A 204 28.11 18.44 5.36
C ARG A 204 29.14 18.87 6.39
N LEU A 205 30.28 19.39 5.92
CA LEU A 205 31.35 19.88 6.79
C LEU A 205 30.88 21.06 7.65
N GLN A 206 30.14 22.01 7.06
CA GLN A 206 29.55 23.13 7.81
C GLN A 206 28.59 22.67 8.91
N PHE A 207 27.75 21.66 8.64
CA PHE A 207 26.89 21.09 9.68
C PHE A 207 27.68 20.31 10.74
N GLN A 208 28.70 19.56 10.35
CA GLN A 208 29.58 18.85 11.29
C GLN A 208 30.27 19.82 12.25
N GLU A 209 30.83 20.93 11.74
CA GLU A 209 31.46 21.96 12.56
C GLU A 209 30.46 22.68 13.47
N LYS A 210 29.22 22.91 13.00
CA LYS A 210 28.15 23.52 13.81
C LYS A 210 27.70 22.65 14.99
N TYR A 211 27.69 21.32 14.82
CA TYR A 211 27.21 20.38 15.83
C TYR A 211 28.33 19.70 16.64
N SER A 212 29.60 19.92 16.30
CA SER A 212 30.76 19.41 17.05
C SER A 212 31.44 20.50 17.86
N GLN A 213 32.03 20.11 18.99
CA GLN A 213 32.91 20.97 19.78
C GLN A 213 34.34 20.43 19.70
N LYS A 214 35.30 21.36 19.67
CA LYS A 214 36.72 21.02 19.74
C LYS A 214 37.08 20.77 21.21
N MET A 215 37.75 19.65 21.48
CA MET A 215 38.29 19.38 22.81
C MET A 215 39.58 20.15 23.05
N ASP A 216 39.71 20.64 24.29
CA ASP A 216 40.91 21.30 24.83
C ASP A 216 41.98 20.25 25.24
N VAL A 217 42.28 19.33 24.32
CA VAL A 217 43.23 18.22 24.52
C VAL A 217 44.31 18.31 23.42
N PRO A 218 45.60 17.98 23.69
CA PRO A 218 46.71 18.18 22.75
C PRO A 218 46.50 17.55 21.36
N GLN A 219 45.67 16.52 21.27
CA GLN A 219 45.11 16.05 20.01
C GLN A 219 43.70 16.63 19.88
N SER A 220 43.55 17.63 19.01
CA SER A 220 42.28 18.28 18.68
C SER A 220 41.29 17.29 18.04
N ARG A 221 40.62 16.49 18.86
CA ARG A 221 39.54 15.59 18.42
C ARG A 221 38.22 16.34 18.51
N LEU A 222 37.39 16.18 17.49
CA LEU A 222 36.02 16.67 17.49
C LEU A 222 35.14 15.72 18.31
N VAL A 223 34.30 16.27 19.19
CA VAL A 223 33.32 15.51 19.98
C VAL A 223 31.94 16.13 19.87
N PHE A 224 30.94 15.26 19.90
CA PHE A 224 29.56 15.65 20.04
C PHE A 224 29.24 15.75 21.53
N VAL A 225 28.88 16.94 21.99
CA VAL A 225 28.44 17.13 23.38
C VAL A 225 26.97 16.77 23.46
N ASP A 226 26.68 15.56 23.93
CA ASP A 226 25.32 15.19 24.28
C ASP A 226 24.95 15.90 25.58
N ARG A 227 24.14 16.95 25.47
CA ARG A 227 23.58 17.62 26.65
C ARG A 227 22.52 16.69 27.21
N CYS A 228 22.96 15.75 28.04
CA CYS A 228 22.07 14.87 28.78
C CYS A 228 21.13 15.78 29.60
N ARG A 229 19.86 15.88 29.19
CA ARG A 229 18.83 16.55 29.96
C ARG A 229 18.65 15.70 31.21
N GLN A 230 19.36 16.04 32.28
CA GLN A 230 19.05 15.52 33.61
C GLN A 230 17.61 15.90 33.89
N SER A 231 16.72 14.92 33.81
CA SER A 231 15.38 15.04 34.37
C SER A 231 15.59 15.23 35.87
N LEU A 232 15.48 16.47 36.33
CA LEU A 232 15.30 16.78 37.74
C LEU A 232 14.15 15.91 38.25
N LYS A 233 14.43 15.16 39.32
CA LYS A 233 13.47 14.36 40.08
C LYS A 233 12.37 15.24 40.63
#